data_AF-A0A7C6B8T1-F1
#
_entry.id   AF-A0A7C6B8T1-F1
#
_cell.length_a   1.000
_cell.length_b   1.000
_cell.length_c   1.000
_cell.angle_alpha   90.00
_cell.angle_beta   90.00
_cell.angle_gamma   90.00
#
_symmetry.space_group_name_H-M   'P 1'
#
loop_
_entity.id
_entity.type
_entity.pdbx_description
1 polymer ?
#
loop_
_entity_poly.entity_id
_entity_poly.type
_entity_poly.pdbx_seq_one_letter_code
_entity_poly.pdbx_strand_id
1 'polypeptide(L)' 'MKNRGFKTLNEVRREHIIKVLNATGWNIKKASAILNVTESFLKKEIRQLKEPVIDDHTIKKDNQ' A
#
# COMPACT_ATOMS: atom_id res chain seq x y z
N MET A 1 27.06 8.37 0.65
CA MET A 1 26.00 9.21 1.26
C MET A 1 24.69 8.44 1.14
N LYS A 2 24.05 8.04 2.25
CA LYS A 2 22.77 7.31 2.19
C LYS A 2 21.72 8.26 1.61
N ASN A 3 21.27 7.99 0.39
CA ASN A 3 20.18 8.70 -0.26
C ASN A 3 18.98 8.58 0.69
N ARG A 4 18.63 9.65 1.41
CA ARG A 4 17.36 9.71 2.15
C ARG A 4 16.28 9.89 1.09
N GLY A 5 16.00 8.82 0.34
CA GLY A 5 14.90 8.78 -0.61
C GLY A 5 13.65 9.16 0.16
N PHE A 6 13.06 10.30 -0.18
CA PHE A 6 11.81 10.71 0.42
C PHE A 6 10.78 9.63 0.13
N LYS A 7 10.26 9.00 1.19
CA LYS A 7 9.20 8.02 1.02
C LYS A 7 7.98 8.73 0.50
N THR A 8 7.38 8.18 -0.55
CA THR A 8 6.10 8.69 -1.04
C THR A 8 5.01 8.42 0.01
N LEU A 9 3.94 9.21 -0.01
CA LEU A 9 2.78 8.96 0.86
C LEU A 9 2.22 7.54 0.67
N ASN A 10 2.28 7.02 -0.56
CA ASN A 10 1.88 5.65 -0.86
C ASN A 10 2.77 4.62 -0.16
N GLU A 11 4.08 4.85 -0.12
CA GLU A 11 5.01 3.95 0.56
C GLU A 11 4.80 3.96 2.08
N VAL A 12 4.66 5.14 2.68
CA VAL A 12 4.34 5.29 4.11
C VAL A 12 3.00 4.61 4.45
N ARG A 13 1.99 4.78 3.59
CA ARG A 13 0.68 4.14 3.74
C ARG A 13 0.79 2.62 3.69
N ARG A 14 1.52 2.06 2.71
CA ARG A 14 1.73 0.62 2.56
C ARG A 14 2.45 0.04 3.79
N GLU A 15 3.51 0.70 4.25
CA GLU A 15 4.24 0.28 5.46
C GLU A 15 3.32 0.26 6.69
N HIS A 16 2.46 1.26 6.83
CA HIS A 16 1.51 1.32 7.93
C HIS A 16 0.50 0.16 7.87
N ILE A 17 -0.07 -0.12 6.70
CA ILE A 17 -1.00 -1.24 6.49
C ILE A 17 -0.32 -2.57 6.84
N ILE A 18 0.91 -2.79 6.37
CA ILE A 18 1.68 -4.01 6.64
C ILE A 18 1.97 -4.16 8.14
N LYS A 19 2.36 -3.07 8.83
CA LYS A 19 2.58 -3.10 10.28
C LYS A 19 1.34 -3.52 11.05
N VAL A 20 0.18 -2.96 10.71
CA VAL A 20 -1.08 -3.31 11.38
C VAL A 20 -1.48 -4.75 11.06
N LEU A 21 -1.33 -5.21 9.81
CA LEU A 21 -1.61 -6.59 9.44
C LEU A 21 -0.73 -7.59 10.20
N ASN A 22 0.57 -7.31 10.33
CA ASN A 22 1.46 -8.16 11.12
C ASN A 22 1.08 -8.16 12.61
N ALA A 23 0.76 -6.99 13.18
CA ALA A 23 0.36 -6.87 14.57
C ALA A 23 -0.96 -7.62 14.89
N THR A 24 -1.87 -7.73 13.92
CA THR A 24 -3.13 -8.46 14.08
C THR A 24 -3.06 -9.93 13.66
N GLY A 25 -1.90 -10.43 13.25
CA GLY A 25 -1.75 -11.79 12.73
C GLY A 25 -2.54 -12.01 11.43
N TRP A 26 -2.55 -11.01 10.55
CA TRP A 26 -3.27 -11.00 9.27
C TRP A 26 -4.80 -11.11 9.41
N ASN A 27 -5.35 -10.77 10.59
CA ASN A 27 -6.78 -10.71 10.79
C ASN A 27 -7.35 -9.44 10.13
N ILE A 28 -7.98 -9.61 8.96
CA ILE A 28 -8.52 -8.53 8.12
C ILE A 28 -9.53 -7.68 8.88
N LYS A 29 -10.44 -8.31 9.63
CA LYS A 29 -11.49 -7.62 10.37
C LYS A 29 -10.94 -6.73 11.49
N LYS A 30 -9.93 -7.22 12.23
CA LYS A 30 -9.24 -6.44 13.26
C LYS A 30 -8.40 -5.33 12.65
N ALA A 31 -7.67 -5.63 11.57
CA ALA A 31 -6.82 -4.66 10.89
C ALA A 31 -7.65 -3.54 10.25
N SER A 32 -8.80 -3.85 9.63
CA SER A 32 -9.69 -2.85 9.03
C SER A 32 -10.29 -1.91 10.09
N ALA A 33 -10.63 -2.44 11.27
CA ALA A 33 -11.08 -1.62 12.40
C ALA A 33 -9.98 -0.67 12.91
N ILE A 34 -8.73 -1.14 13.01
CA ILE A 34 -7.59 -0.32 13.46
C ILE A 34 -7.23 0.76 12.42
N LEU A 35 -7.21 0.37 11.14
CA LEU A 35 -6.91 1.28 10.03
C LEU A 35 -8.09 2.21 9.68
N ASN A 36 -9.25 2.00 10.32
CA ASN A 36 -10.52 2.68 10.05
C ASN A 36 -10.91 2.68 8.56
N VAL A 37 -10.80 1.51 7.93
CA VAL A 37 -11.16 1.28 6.53
C VAL A 37 -12.12 0.10 6.40
N THR A 38 -12.75 -0.05 5.25
CA THR A 38 -13.57 -1.23 4.97
C THR A 38 -12.69 -2.46 4.71
N GLU A 39 -13.21 -3.65 5.05
CA GLU A 39 -12.52 -4.91 4.74
C GLU A 39 -12.27 -5.07 3.22
N SER A 40 -13.21 -4.63 2.39
CA SER A 40 -13.09 -4.65 0.93
C SER A 40 -11.92 -3.80 0.43
N PHE A 41 -11.74 -2.60 1.01
CA PHE A 41 -10.60 -1.75 0.70
C PHE A 41 -9.29 -2.44 1.11
N LEU A 42 -9.23 -2.98 2.33
CA LEU A 42 -8.02 -3.63 2.83
C LEU A 42 -7.64 -4.88 2.00
N LYS A 43 -8.62 -5.67 1.56
CA LYS A 43 -8.40 -6.80 0.64
C LYS A 43 -7.83 -6.34 -0.71
N LYS A 44 -8.32 -5.22 -1.26
CA LYS A 44 -7.81 -4.65 -2.50
C LYS A 44 -6.36 -4.17 -2.36
N GLU A 45 -6.02 -3.56 -1.23
CA GLU A 45 -4.64 -3.14 -0.93
C GLU A 45 -3.72 -4.36 -0.80
N ILE A 46 -4.13 -5.39 -0.06
CA ILE A 46 -3.35 -6.63 0.09
C ILE A 46 -3.10 -7.32 -1.26
N ARG A 47 -4.10 -7.30 -2.16
CA ARG A 47 -3.94 -7.83 -3.51
C ARG A 47 -2.86 -7.07 -4.29
N GLN A 48 -2.87 -5.74 -4.22
CA GLN A 48 -1.84 -4.90 -4.84
C GLN A 48 -0.45 -5.07 -4.22
N LEU A 49 -0.34 -5.56 -2.97
CA LEU A 49 0.95 -5.88 -2.35
C LEU A 49 1.53 -7.21 -2.83
N LYS A 50 0.69 -8.18 -3.24
CA LYS A 50 1.13 -9.49 -3.73
C LYS A 50 1.49 -9.46 -5.22
N GLU A 51 0.89 -8.59 -5.99
CA GLU A 51 1.24 -8.40 -7.39
C GLU A 51 2.48 -7.48 -7.46
N PRO A 52 3.53 -7.83 -8.22
CA PRO A 52 4.59 -6.89 -8.52
C PRO A 52 3.93 -5.71 -9.22
N VAL A 53 3.86 -4.57 -8.53
CA VAL A 53 3.31 -3.34 -9.08
C VAL A 53 4.25 -2.94 -10.22
N ILE A 54 3.92 -3.36 -11.43
CA ILE A 54 4.31 -2.64 -12.65
C ILE A 54 3.54 -1.33 -12.53
N ASP A 55 4.17 -0.35 -11.90
CA ASP A 55 3.64 0.99 -11.73
C ASP A 55 3.59 1.60 -13.14
N ASP A 56 2.44 1.48 -13.82
CA ASP A 56 2.14 2.09 -15.14
C ASP A 56 1.95 3.61 -15.01
N HIS A 57 2.82 4.26 -14.25
CA HIS A 57 2.95 5.70 -14.18
C HIS A 57 4.24 6.14 -14.89
N THR A 58 4.53 5.52 -16.04
CA THR A 58 5.30 6.17 -17.10
C THR A 58 4.34 6.96 -17.98
N ILE A 59 4.14 8.22 -17.57
CA ILE A 59 3.93 9.40 -18.43
C ILE A 59 2.72 9.39 -19.38
N LYS A 60 1.79 10.31 -19.09
CA LYS A 60 0.79 10.84 -20.04
C LYS A 60 1.48 11.47 -21.27
N LYS A 61 0.95 11.13 -22.45
CA LYS A 61 0.90 11.88 -23.73
C LYS A 61 2.10 12.76 -24.12
N ASP A 62 2.69 12.46 -25.28
CA ASP A 62 3.06 13.49 -26.25
C ASP A 62 2.77 13.05 -27.69
N ASN A 63 2.45 14.03 -28.52
CA ASN A 63 1.99 13.96 -29.92
C ASN A 63 2.99 13.30 -30.88
N GLN A 64 2.49 12.58 -31.88
CA GLN A 64 2.62 12.95 -33.31
C GLN A 64 1.62 12.19 -34.17
#